data_AF-A0A7C9CT20-F1
#
_entry.id   AF-A0A7C9CT20-F1
#
_cell.length_a   1.000
_cell.length_b   1.000
_cell.length_c   1.000
_cell.angle_alpha   90.00
_cell.angle_beta   90.00
_cell.angle_gamma   90.00
#
_symmetry.space_group_name_H-M   'P 1'
#
loop_
_entity.id
_entity.type
_entity.pdbx_description
1 polymer ?
#
loop_
_entity_poly.entity_id
_entity_poly.type
_entity_poly.pdbx_seq_one_letter_code
_entity_poly.pdbx_strand_id
1 'polypeptide(L)'
;ALLNLALGFRLQNKHQCVAQGLAFLYNNLRLCENSQEALYNIGRACHHVGLVSLAAFYYEKVLAIRQEDCLLPNITKADKDPAKPLERGYCDLRREAAYNLHLIYKKSGAVDLARQILKDYCTL
;
A
#
# COMPACT_ATOMS: atom_id res chain seq x y z
N ALA A 1 0.41 -8.80 11.78
CA ALA A 1 0.08 -9.81 12.81
C ALA A 1 -1.36 -9.68 13.32
N LEU A 2 -1.74 -8.55 13.94
CA LEU A 2 -3.07 -8.37 14.56
C LEU A 2 -4.25 -8.48 13.58
N LEU A 3 -4.13 -7.91 12.37
CA LEU A 3 -5.19 -8.00 11.35
C LEU A 3 -5.44 -9.45 10.91
N ASN A 4 -4.37 -10.21 10.65
CA ASN A 4 -4.47 -11.63 10.28
C ASN A 4 -5.06 -12.46 11.43
N LEU A 5 -4.71 -12.13 12.67
CA LEU A 5 -5.25 -12.77 13.86
C LEU A 5 -6.76 -12.52 14.01
N ALA A 6 -7.22 -11.31 13.71
CA ALA A 6 -8.64 -10.95 13.78
C ALA A 6 -9.52 -11.69 12.76
N LEU A 7 -8.94 -12.08 11.61
CA LEU A 7 -9.64 -12.86 10.59
C LEU A 7 -9.67 -14.36 10.91
N GLY A 8 -8.94 -14.79 11.95
CA GLY A 8 -8.98 -16.16 12.45
C GLY A 8 -10.34 -16.52 13.06
N PHE A 9 -10.72 -17.80 12.94
CA PHE A 9 -12.04 -18.29 13.37
C PHE A 9 -12.24 -18.27 14.89
N ARG A 10 -11.16 -18.36 15.68
CA ARG A 10 -11.20 -18.62 17.14
C ARG A 10 -11.08 -17.39 18.04
N LEU A 11 -10.96 -16.19 17.49
CA LEU A 11 -10.88 -14.98 18.31
C LEU A 11 -12.26 -14.46 18.70
N GLN A 12 -12.47 -14.23 20.01
CA GLN A 12 -13.70 -13.62 20.53
C GLN A 12 -13.72 -12.09 20.27
N ASN A 13 -12.57 -11.40 20.41
CA ASN A 13 -12.47 -9.94 20.31
C ASN A 13 -11.91 -9.44 18.96
N LYS A 14 -12.47 -9.92 17.85
CA LYS A 14 -11.97 -9.61 16.49
C LYS A 14 -11.92 -8.11 16.21
N HIS A 15 -12.98 -7.37 16.59
CA HIS A 15 -13.06 -5.93 16.37
C HIS A 15 -11.96 -5.15 17.11
N GLN A 16 -11.62 -5.56 18.34
CA GLN A 16 -10.54 -4.96 19.11
C GLN A 16 -9.18 -5.16 18.43
N CYS A 17 -8.91 -6.36 17.93
CA CYS A 17 -7.67 -6.65 17.20
C CYS A 17 -7.58 -5.88 15.88
N VAL A 18 -8.70 -5.70 15.16
CA VAL A 18 -8.74 -4.83 13.97
C VAL A 18 -8.42 -3.39 14.36
N ALA A 19 -9.09 -2.85 15.39
CA ALA A 19 -8.86 -1.48 15.85
C ALA A 19 -7.41 -1.24 16.27
N GLN A 20 -6.81 -2.17 17.04
CA GLN A 20 -5.41 -2.10 17.44
C GLN A 20 -4.46 -2.19 16.25
N GLY A 21 -4.73 -3.07 15.29
CA GLY A 21 -3.93 -3.20 14.07
C GLY A 21 -3.95 -1.94 13.22
N LEU A 22 -5.12 -1.32 13.04
CA LEU A 22 -5.27 -0.05 12.32
C LEU A 22 -4.63 1.12 13.06
N ALA A 23 -4.74 1.17 14.40
CA ALA A 23 -4.09 2.20 15.21
C ALA A 23 -2.56 2.16 15.06
N PHE A 24 -1.97 0.97 15.04
CA PHE A 24 -0.53 0.81 14.80
C PHE A 24 -0.11 1.31 13.41
N LEU A 25 -0.86 0.95 12.37
CA LEU A 25 -0.59 1.41 11.00
C LEU A 25 -0.77 2.92 10.85
N TYR A 26 -1.75 3.50 11.52
CA TYR A 26 -1.95 4.96 11.52
C TYR A 26 -0.82 5.70 12.20
N ASN A 27 -0.31 5.17 13.31
CA ASN A 27 0.89 5.72 13.95
C ASN A 27 2.11 5.62 13.04
N ASN A 28 2.29 4.50 12.34
CA ASN A 28 3.34 4.36 11.33
C ASN A 28 3.21 5.39 10.20
N LEU A 29 2.00 5.63 9.68
CA LEU A 29 1.74 6.67 8.67
C LEU A 29 2.18 8.05 9.13
N ARG A 30 1.90 8.41 10.38
CA ARG A 30 2.32 9.69 10.97
C ARG A 30 3.84 9.81 11.08
N LEU A 31 4.51 8.73 11.49
CA LEU A 31 5.98 8.70 11.62
C LEU A 31 6.69 8.70 10.27
N CYS A 32 6.08 8.13 9.24
CA CYS A 32 6.60 8.09 7.88
C CYS A 32 6.11 9.25 7.01
N GLU A 33 5.54 10.31 7.62
CA GLU A 33 5.11 11.55 6.94
C GLU A 33 4.20 11.33 5.72
N ASN A 34 3.28 10.36 5.82
CA ASN A 34 2.42 9.96 4.70
C ASN A 34 3.19 9.45 3.47
N SER A 35 4.29 8.73 3.67
CA SER A 35 5.00 8.07 2.59
C SER A 35 4.10 7.17 1.75
N GLN A 36 4.51 6.97 0.48
CA GLN A 36 3.79 6.12 -0.46
C GLN A 36 3.55 4.71 0.10
N GLU A 37 4.57 4.13 0.72
CA GLU A 37 4.51 2.81 1.36
C GLU A 37 3.52 2.77 2.52
N ALA A 38 3.54 3.77 3.41
CA ALA A 38 2.66 3.80 4.57
C ALA A 38 1.18 3.94 4.16
N LEU A 39 0.89 4.75 3.13
CA LEU A 39 -0.45 4.86 2.55
C LEU A 39 -0.90 3.55 1.91
N TYR A 40 -0.02 2.90 1.13
CA TYR A 40 -0.29 1.60 0.52
C TYR A 40 -0.61 0.54 1.58
N ASN A 41 0.16 0.51 2.68
CA ASN A 41 -0.02 -0.45 3.77
C ASN A 41 -1.36 -0.25 4.48
N ILE A 42 -1.82 0.99 4.70
CA ILE A 42 -3.16 1.26 5.24
C ILE A 42 -4.24 0.83 4.24
N GLY A 43 -4.07 1.14 2.96
CA GLY A 43 -5.00 0.70 1.91
C GLY A 43 -5.15 -0.82 1.89
N ARG A 44 -4.03 -1.55 1.93
CA ARG A 44 -3.98 -3.02 2.02
C ARG A 44 -4.66 -3.55 3.27
N ALA A 45 -4.40 -2.95 4.42
CA ALA A 45 -5.05 -3.34 5.67
C ALA A 45 -6.58 -3.18 5.60
N CYS A 46 -7.06 -2.03 5.12
CA CYS A 46 -8.48 -1.75 4.95
C CYS A 46 -9.13 -2.74 3.98
N HIS A 47 -8.47 -3.01 2.85
CA HIS A 47 -8.95 -3.98 1.87
C HIS A 47 -9.07 -5.38 2.51
N HIS A 48 -8.06 -5.78 3.28
CA HIS A 48 -8.00 -7.10 3.91
C HIS A 48 -9.14 -7.32 4.93
N VAL A 49 -9.54 -6.29 5.66
CA VAL A 49 -10.67 -6.36 6.62
C VAL A 49 -12.02 -5.98 6.01
N GLY A 50 -12.10 -5.76 4.69
CA GLY A 50 -13.35 -5.49 3.97
C GLY A 50 -13.81 -4.02 3.98
N LEU A 51 -13.00 -3.09 4.48
CA LEU A 51 -13.27 -1.64 4.44
C LEU A 51 -12.90 -1.08 3.05
N VAL A 52 -13.62 -1.54 2.02
CA VAL A 52 -13.25 -1.36 0.61
C VAL A 52 -13.26 0.09 0.14
N SER A 53 -14.20 0.93 0.60
CA SER A 53 -14.24 2.35 0.25
C SER A 53 -13.00 3.09 0.78
N LEU A 54 -12.57 2.75 2.00
CA LEU A 54 -11.37 3.33 2.59
C LEU A 54 -10.11 2.81 1.90
N ALA A 55 -10.09 1.54 1.52
CA ALA A 55 -9.00 0.97 0.72
C ALA A 55 -8.84 1.71 -0.62
N ALA A 56 -9.94 1.96 -1.34
CA ALA A 56 -9.92 2.70 -2.60
C ALA A 56 -9.33 4.11 -2.41
N PHE A 57 -9.82 4.84 -1.41
CA PHE A 57 -9.31 6.18 -1.06
C PHE A 57 -7.79 6.19 -0.82
N TYR A 58 -7.25 5.21 -0.07
CA TYR A 58 -5.81 5.13 0.18
C TYR A 58 -5.01 4.71 -1.05
N TYR A 59 -5.54 3.82 -1.90
CA TYR A 59 -4.87 3.48 -3.17
C TYR A 59 -4.83 4.67 -4.13
N GLU A 60 -5.90 5.47 -4.23
CA GLU A 60 -5.92 6.70 -5.01
C GLU A 60 -4.86 7.70 -4.51
N LYS A 61 -4.66 7.82 -3.20
CA LYS A 61 -3.57 8.62 -2.63
C LYS A 61 -2.18 8.11 -3.02
N VAL A 62 -1.98 6.79 -3.05
CA VAL A 62 -0.72 6.19 -3.51
C VAL A 62 -0.47 6.52 -4.98
N LEU A 63 -1.50 6.45 -5.83
CA LEU A 63 -1.41 6.81 -7.25
C LEU A 63 -1.11 8.30 -7.48
N ALA A 64 -1.58 9.17 -6.59
CA ALA A 64 -1.34 10.61 -6.65
C ALA A 64 0.10 11.01 -6.26
N ILE A 65 0.83 10.16 -5.52
CA ILE A 65 2.22 10.41 -5.18
C ILE A 65 3.08 10.09 -6.40
N ARG A 66 3.59 11.15 -7.03
CA ARG A 66 4.64 11.04 -8.04
C ARG A 66 5.96 10.79 -7.31
N GLN A 67 6.29 9.53 -7.13
CA GLN A 67 7.66 9.18 -6.79
C GLN A 67 8.47 9.36 -8.08
N GLU A 68 9.47 10.24 -8.06
CA GLU A 68 10.50 10.20 -9.09
C GLU A 68 11.09 8.80 -9.06
N ASP A 69 11.20 8.16 -10.22
CA ASP A 69 11.73 6.81 -10.35
C ASP A 69 13.15 6.80 -9.77
N CYS A 70 13.26 6.49 -8.47
CA CYS A 70 14.54 6.37 -7.83
C CYS A 70 15.22 5.16 -8.46
N LEU A 71 16.30 5.42 -9.18
CA LEU A 71 17.18 4.39 -9.70
C LEU A 71 17.47 3.42 -8.55
N LEU A 72 17.04 2.17 -8.70
CA LEU A 72 17.37 1.10 -7.77
C LEU A 72 18.87 1.21 -7.45
N PRO A 73 19.27 1.15 -6.16
CA PRO A 73 20.68 1.15 -5.85
C PRO A 73 21.31 0.00 -6.62
N ASN A 74 22.27 0.31 -7.48
CA ASN A 74 23.06 -0.69 -8.19
C ASN A 74 23.71 -1.59 -7.14
N ILE A 75 23.09 -2.74 -6.84
CA ILE A 75 23.67 -3.79 -5.99
C ILE A 75 25.02 -4.27 -6.60
N THR A 76 25.29 -3.89 -7.84
CA THR A 76 26.53 -4.19 -8.58
C THR A 76 27.71 -3.25 -8.29
N LYS A 77 27.61 -2.23 -7.44
CA LYS A 77 28.79 -1.45 -7.02
C LYS A 77 28.87 -1.31 -5.51
N ALA A 78 29.61 -2.24 -4.92
CA ALA A 78 30.17 -2.14 -3.59
C ALA A 78 31.22 -1.01 -3.54
N ASP A 79 30.80 0.25 -3.69
CA ASP A 79 31.62 1.38 -3.28
C ASP A 79 31.35 1.61 -1.79
N LYS A 80 32.29 1.09 -1.00
CA LYS A 80 32.34 1.16 0.46
C LYS A 80 32.67 2.58 0.93
N ASP A 81 31.76 3.52 0.71
CA ASP A 81 31.90 4.88 1.25
C ASP A 81 30.90 5.07 2.41
N PRO A 82 31.32 4.98 3.68
CA PRO A 82 30.43 5.01 4.84
C PRO A 82 29.78 6.38 5.09
N ALA A 83 30.15 7.40 4.31
CA ALA A 83 29.72 8.79 4.46
C ALA A 83 28.56 9.18 3.52
N LYS A 84 28.18 8.35 2.54
CA LYS A 84 27.00 8.62 1.71
C LYS A 84 25.76 8.02 2.36
N PRO A 85 24.68 8.79 2.59
CA PRO A 85 23.40 8.21 2.98
C PRO A 85 23.03 7.18 1.92
N LEU A 86 22.80 5.94 2.35
CA LEU A 86 22.26 4.89 1.48
C LEU A 86 21.00 5.47 0.83
N GLU A 87 21.03 5.77 -0.47
CA GLU A 87 19.84 6.23 -1.17
C GLU A 87 18.80 5.12 -1.01
N ARG A 88 17.79 5.41 -0.19
CA ARG A 88 16.78 4.46 0.27
C ARG A 88 15.91 4.18 -0.94
N GLY A 89 16.31 3.19 -1.74
CA GLY A 89 15.65 2.80 -2.98
C GLY A 89 14.16 2.62 -2.73
N TYR A 90 13.36 3.57 -3.21
CA TYR A 90 11.91 3.50 -3.09
C TYR A 90 11.39 2.72 -4.30
N CYS A 91 10.84 1.55 -4.04
CA CYS A 91 10.05 0.82 -5.02
C CYS A 91 8.73 1.56 -5.21
N ASP A 92 8.46 2.07 -6.41
CA ASP A 92 7.19 2.70 -6.75
C ASP A 92 6.04 1.70 -6.63
N LEU A 93 5.15 1.90 -5.64
CA LEU A 93 4.00 1.05 -5.33
C LEU A 93 2.75 1.41 -6.14
N ARG A 94 2.83 2.32 -7.12
CA ARG A 94 1.68 2.72 -7.94
C ARG A 94 1.10 1.56 -8.71
N ARG A 95 1.93 0.66 -9.25
CA ARG A 95 1.44 -0.52 -10.01
C ARG A 95 0.65 -1.47 -9.11
N GLU A 96 1.13 -1.72 -7.90
CA GLU A 96 0.51 -2.56 -6.89
C GLU A 96 -0.78 -1.94 -6.36
N ALA A 97 -0.78 -0.62 -6.12
CA ALA A 97 -1.97 0.11 -5.73
C ALA A 97 -3.05 0.08 -6.82
N ALA A 98 -2.66 0.35 -8.08
CA ALA A 98 -3.55 0.28 -9.23
C ALA A 98 -4.16 -1.11 -9.40
N TYR A 99 -3.36 -2.18 -9.30
CA TYR A 99 -3.85 -3.54 -9.42
C TYR A 99 -4.90 -3.86 -8.33
N ASN A 100 -4.64 -3.49 -7.08
CA ASN A 100 -5.59 -3.69 -5.98
C ASN A 100 -6.85 -2.83 -6.13
N LEU A 101 -6.72 -1.59 -6.62
CA LEU A 101 -7.85 -0.69 -6.89
C LEU A 101 -8.75 -1.26 -8.01
N HIS A 102 -8.15 -1.80 -9.07
CA HIS A 102 -8.88 -2.49 -10.13
C HIS A 102 -9.75 -3.64 -9.57
N LEU A 103 -9.26 -4.41 -8.59
CA LEU A 103 -10.03 -5.50 -7.99
C LEU A 103 -11.28 -4.98 -7.27
N ILE A 104 -11.16 -3.82 -6.60
CA ILE A 104 -12.28 -3.15 -5.95
C ILE A 104 -13.30 -2.71 -7.00
N TYR A 105 -12.87 -1.98 -8.04
CA TYR A 105 -13.76 -1.50 -9.10
C TYR A 105 -14.44 -2.66 -9.83
N LYS A 106 -13.70 -3.72 -10.17
CA LYS A 106 -14.25 -4.93 -10.78
C LYS A 106 -15.33 -5.57 -9.90
N LYS A 107 -15.09 -5.71 -8.59
CA LYS A 107 -16.06 -6.28 -7.66
C LYS A 107 -17.30 -5.40 -7.47
N SER A 108 -17.15 -4.07 -7.62
CA SER A 108 -18.27 -3.12 -7.54
C SER A 108 -19.13 -3.05 -8.80
N GLY A 109 -18.72 -3.69 -9.90
CA GLY A 109 -19.40 -3.61 -11.20
C GLY A 109 -18.94 -2.44 -12.09
N ALA A 110 -18.03 -1.58 -11.61
CA ALA A 110 -17.40 -0.51 -12.37
C ALA A 110 -16.31 -1.05 -13.33
N VAL A 111 -16.72 -1.88 -14.28
CA VAL A 111 -15.81 -2.62 -15.17
C VAL A 111 -14.96 -1.69 -16.04
N ASP A 112 -15.53 -0.58 -16.51
CA ASP A 112 -14.78 0.36 -17.37
C ASP A 112 -13.68 1.08 -16.60
N LEU A 113 -13.95 1.51 -15.37
CA LEU A 113 -12.94 2.07 -14.48
C LEU A 113 -11.86 1.03 -14.14
N ALA A 114 -12.25 -0.21 -13.88
CA ALA A 114 -11.30 -1.30 -13.61
C ALA A 114 -10.36 -1.55 -14.80
N ARG A 115 -10.88 -1.50 -16.04
CA ARG A 115 -10.10 -1.63 -17.26
C ARG A 115 -9.17 -0.43 -17.47
N GLN A 116 -9.67 0.78 -17.24
CA GLN A 116 -8.90 2.01 -17.37
C GLN A 116 -7.70 2.00 -16.41
N ILE A 117 -7.89 1.69 -15.13
CA ILE A 117 -6.80 1.64 -14.14
C ILE A 117 -5.69 0.67 -14.56
N LEU A 118 -6.04 -0.52 -15.07
CA LEU A 118 -5.03 -1.46 -15.56
C LEU A 118 -4.27 -0.93 -16.79
N LYS A 119 -4.98 -0.26 -17.70
CA LYS A 119 -4.38 0.32 -18.90
C LYS A 119 -3.42 1.47 -18.55
N ASP A 120 -3.79 2.29 -17.57
CA ASP A 120 -3.04 3.50 -17.25
C ASP A 120 -1.78 3.20 -16.39
N TYR A 121 -1.82 2.14 -15.57
CA TYR A 121 -0.77 1.89 -14.56
C TYR A 121 -0.14 0.49 -14.60
N CYS A 122 -0.72 -0.49 -15.31
CA CYS A 122 -0.23 -1.88 -15.29
C CYS A 122 0.34 -2.37 -16.63
N THR A 123 0.40 -1.53 -17.66
CA THR A 123 1.04 -1.84 -18.94
C THR A 123 2.56 -1.54 -18.90
N LEU A 124 3.34 -2.31 -19.68
CA LEU A 124 4.78 -2.11 -19.86
C LEU A 124 5.08 -1.16 -21.02
#